data_AF-A0A835G7A8-F1
#
_entry.id   AF-A0A835G7A8-F1
#
_cell.length_a   1.000
_cell.length_b   1.000
_cell.length_c   1.000
_cell.angle_alpha   90.00
_cell.angle_beta   90.00
_cell.angle_gamma   90.00
#
_symmetry.space_group_name_H-M   'P 1'
#
loop_
_entity.id
_entity.type
_entity.pdbx_description
1 polymer ?
#
loop_
_entity_poly.entity_id
_entity_poly.type
_entity_poly.pdbx_seq_one_letter_code
_entity_poly.pdbx_strand_id
1 'polypeptide(L)'
;MNRKLTFRSHISATSKKATDIFKQLSRAAKVTWSLNGEITRTISVAIIEPIVLYAASVWAPATELELIKKQLNALQRGFAQKICRAYCTVSLTSATVLSGTLPLDLRVQECASLYRTKRGFSLDYLLDQPHPSRLMSVRYGLLESDDSKIDECVGSALTWREEGREMAFSTFSLDTSCTVFQ
;
A
#
# COMPACT_ATOMS: atom_id res chain seq x y z
N MET A 1 30.08 -7.07 0.16
CA MET A 1 29.05 -7.13 1.24
C MET A 1 28.87 -8.58 1.68
N ASN A 2 28.93 -8.84 3.00
CA ASN A 2 28.93 -10.21 3.55
C ASN A 2 27.61 -10.94 3.28
N ARG A 3 27.64 -11.92 2.37
CA ARG A 3 26.52 -12.72 1.86
C ARG A 3 25.92 -13.74 2.85
N LYS A 4 26.25 -13.68 4.15
CA LYS A 4 26.04 -14.81 5.09
C LYS A 4 25.44 -14.49 6.46
N LEU A 5 24.95 -13.28 6.73
CA LEU A 5 24.19 -13.03 7.96
C LEU A 5 22.72 -13.35 7.73
N THR A 6 22.33 -14.59 8.04
CA THR A 6 20.95 -15.05 7.79
C THR A 6 19.96 -14.61 8.88
N PHE A 7 20.43 -14.02 9.99
CA PHE A 7 19.62 -13.48 11.10
C PHE A 7 18.44 -14.34 11.60
N ARG A 8 18.43 -15.65 11.29
CA ARG A 8 17.27 -16.54 11.47
C ARG A 8 16.82 -16.64 12.92
N SER A 9 17.80 -16.83 13.82
CA SER A 9 17.54 -16.90 15.27
C SER A 9 16.88 -15.62 15.77
N HIS A 10 17.41 -14.46 15.34
CA HIS A 10 16.89 -13.16 15.72
C HIS A 10 15.47 -12.92 15.17
N ILE A 11 15.23 -13.19 13.88
CA ILE A 11 13.91 -13.06 13.26
C ILE A 11 12.88 -13.95 13.96
N SER A 12 13.26 -15.18 14.30
CA SER A 12 12.40 -16.10 15.04
C SER A 12 12.08 -15.60 16.45
N ALA A 13 13.08 -15.10 17.17
CA ALA A 13 12.89 -14.53 18.49
C ALA A 13 11.97 -13.29 18.45
N THR A 14 12.18 -12.37 17.50
CA THR A 14 11.33 -11.18 17.32
C THR A 14 9.91 -11.57 16.92
N SER A 15 9.75 -12.53 16.00
CA SER A 15 8.44 -13.04 15.58
C SER A 15 7.65 -13.65 16.73
N LYS A 16 8.33 -14.43 17.58
CA LYS A 16 7.74 -15.01 18.80
C LYS A 16 7.33 -13.91 19.77
N LYS A 17 8.22 -12.96 20.06
CA LYS A 17 7.94 -11.81 20.93
C LYS A 17 6.73 -11.00 20.46
N ALA A 18 6.69 -10.67 19.16
CA ALA A 18 5.57 -9.97 18.53
C ALA A 18 4.26 -10.73 18.69
N THR A 19 4.28 -12.05 18.45
CA THR A 19 3.10 -12.90 18.59
C THR A 19 2.60 -12.97 20.03
N ASP A 20 3.51 -13.07 21.01
CA ASP A 20 3.15 -13.16 22.43
C ASP A 20 2.55 -11.85 22.95
N ILE A 21 3.16 -10.71 22.60
CA ILE A 21 2.62 -9.37 22.90
C ILE A 21 1.24 -9.20 22.25
N PHE A 22 1.11 -9.56 20.97
CA PHE A 22 -0.17 -9.48 20.27
C PHE A 22 -1.26 -10.31 20.96
N LYS A 23 -0.95 -11.55 21.37
CA LYS A 23 -1.89 -12.42 22.08
C LYS A 23 -2.34 -11.82 23.40
N GLN A 24 -1.42 -11.25 24.18
CA GLN A 24 -1.74 -10.63 25.46
C GLN A 24 -2.64 -9.41 25.27
N LEU A 25 -2.28 -8.51 24.36
CA LEU A 25 -3.05 -7.31 24.06
C LEU A 25 -4.42 -7.64 23.45
N SER A 26 -4.48 -8.61 22.54
CA SER A 26 -5.75 -9.05 21.93
C SER A 26 -6.69 -9.65 22.98
N ARG A 27 -6.16 -10.39 23.95
CA ARG A 27 -6.95 -10.93 25.07
C ARG A 27 -7.51 -9.80 25.95
N ALA A 28 -6.66 -8.85 26.33
CA ALA A 28 -7.07 -7.70 27.13
C ALA A 28 -8.10 -6.83 26.39
N ALA A 29 -7.81 -6.48 25.14
CA ALA A 29 -8.70 -5.66 24.31
C ALA A 29 -10.06 -6.33 24.09
N LYS A 30 -10.10 -7.65 23.92
CA LYS A 30 -11.36 -8.39 23.77
C LYS A 30 -12.25 -8.33 25.02
N VAL A 31 -11.67 -8.23 26.22
CA VAL A 31 -12.42 -8.09 27.48
C VAL A 31 -13.00 -6.69 27.61
N THR A 32 -12.22 -5.65 27.30
CA THR A 32 -12.64 -4.25 27.49
C THR A 32 -13.54 -3.75 26.36
N TRP A 33 -13.24 -4.12 25.11
CA TRP A 33 -13.81 -3.49 23.91
C TRP A 33 -14.59 -4.46 23.01
N SER A 34 -14.89 -5.66 23.48
CA SER A 34 -15.56 -6.72 22.71
C SER A 34 -14.80 -7.12 21.42
N LEU A 35 -15.46 -7.86 20.53
CA LEU A 35 -14.89 -8.41 19.28
C LEU A 35 -14.82 -7.35 18.14
N ASN A 36 -14.19 -6.20 18.40
CA ASN A 36 -13.97 -5.20 17.35
C ASN A 36 -12.67 -5.49 16.54
N GLY A 37 -12.83 -5.68 15.23
CA GLY A 37 -11.72 -5.89 14.30
C GLY A 37 -10.84 -4.65 14.12
N GLU A 38 -11.41 -3.45 14.25
CA GLU A 38 -10.68 -2.18 14.13
C GLU A 38 -9.66 -2.01 15.26
N ILE A 39 -10.03 -2.38 16.49
CA ILE A 39 -9.12 -2.31 17.64
C ILE A 39 -7.97 -3.29 17.47
N THR A 40 -8.28 -4.49 16.97
CA THR A 40 -7.27 -5.50 16.65
C THR A 40 -6.33 -4.98 15.55
N ARG A 41 -6.86 -4.30 14.54
CA ARG A 41 -6.07 -3.64 13.48
C ARG A 41 -5.18 -2.55 14.06
N THR A 42 -5.70 -1.71 14.95
CA THR A 42 -4.94 -0.65 15.61
C THR A 42 -3.79 -1.24 16.43
N ILE A 43 -4.02 -2.31 17.20
CA ILE A 43 -2.95 -3.00 17.95
C ILE A 43 -1.89 -3.55 16.99
N SER A 44 -2.31 -4.20 15.90
CA SER A 44 -1.38 -4.75 14.91
C SER A 44 -0.51 -3.65 14.26
N VAL A 45 -1.12 -2.56 13.81
CA VAL A 45 -0.40 -1.48 13.10
C VAL A 45 0.40 -0.59 14.06
N ALA A 46 -0.12 -0.27 15.24
CA ALA A 46 0.54 0.66 16.15
C ALA A 46 1.63 0.01 17.02
N ILE A 47 1.54 -1.30 17.29
CA ILE A 47 2.43 -1.97 18.25
C ILE A 47 3.25 -3.05 17.53
N ILE A 48 2.57 -3.98 16.85
CA ILE A 48 3.24 -5.16 16.31
C ILE A 48 4.11 -4.81 15.11
N GLU A 49 3.58 -4.00 14.20
CA GLU A 49 4.27 -3.59 12.99
C GLU A 49 5.59 -2.85 13.31
N PRO A 50 5.66 -1.86 14.23
CA PRO A 50 6.94 -1.29 14.67
C PRO A 50 7.92 -2.28 15.30
N ILE A 51 7.43 -3.25 16.09
CA ILE A 51 8.29 -4.28 16.72
C ILE A 51 8.95 -5.15 15.64
N VAL A 52 8.19 -5.54 14.62
CA VAL A 52 8.69 -6.35 13.51
C VAL A 52 9.57 -5.52 12.57
N LEU A 53 9.20 -4.27 12.28
CA LEU A 53 9.89 -3.38 11.36
C LEU A 53 11.13 -2.70 11.95
N TYR A 54 11.33 -2.73 13.28
CA TYR A 54 12.50 -2.13 13.93
C TYR A 54 13.83 -2.56 13.30
N ALA A 55 13.94 -3.85 12.94
CA ALA A 55 15.14 -4.41 12.31
C ALA A 55 15.02 -4.57 10.79
N ALA A 56 13.98 -4.01 10.16
CA ALA A 56 13.70 -4.16 8.72
C ALA A 56 14.88 -3.75 7.84
N SER A 57 15.57 -2.66 8.17
CA SER A 57 16.74 -2.17 7.41
C SER A 57 17.91 -3.14 7.41
N VAL A 58 18.06 -3.94 8.47
CA VAL A 58 19.09 -4.99 8.60
C VAL A 58 18.64 -6.27 7.91
N TRP A 59 17.34 -6.58 7.95
CA TRP A 59 16.76 -7.79 7.38
C TRP A 59 16.45 -7.70 5.88
N ALA A 60 16.41 -6.52 5.28
CA ALA A 60 16.11 -6.35 3.85
C ALA A 60 16.87 -7.29 2.88
N PRO A 61 18.19 -7.54 3.03
CA PRO A 61 18.86 -8.54 2.21
C PRO A 61 18.56 -9.99 2.64
N ALA A 62 18.13 -10.21 3.89
CA ALA A 62 17.76 -11.52 4.41
C ALA A 62 16.32 -11.92 4.02
N THR A 63 15.43 -10.97 3.72
CA THR A 63 14.04 -11.26 3.27
C THR A 63 13.99 -11.85 1.86
N GLU A 64 15.06 -11.74 1.07
CA GLU A 64 15.24 -12.46 -0.20
C GLU A 64 15.29 -13.99 0.00
N LEU A 65 15.61 -14.45 1.22
CA LEU A 65 15.59 -15.87 1.53
C LEU A 65 14.14 -16.36 1.72
N GLU A 66 13.72 -17.26 0.83
CA GLU A 66 12.38 -17.88 0.84
C GLU A 66 11.93 -18.40 2.22
N LEU A 67 12.83 -18.96 3.03
CA LEU A 67 12.44 -19.45 4.36
C LEU A 67 12.02 -18.31 5.30
N ILE A 68 12.75 -17.19 5.27
CA ILE A 68 12.46 -16.01 6.10
C ILE A 68 11.18 -15.35 5.61
N LYS A 69 11.01 -15.24 4.29
CA LYS A 69 9.78 -14.75 3.66
C LYS A 69 8.58 -15.57 4.09
N LYS A 70 8.66 -16.90 4.05
CA LYS A 70 7.60 -17.81 4.53
C LYS A 70 7.27 -17.62 6.01
N GLN A 71 8.29 -17.42 6.85
CA GLN A 71 8.11 -17.19 8.28
C GLN A 71 7.37 -15.87 8.56
N LEU A 72 7.79 -14.77 7.91
CA LEU A 72 7.13 -13.47 8.02
C LEU A 72 5.70 -13.51 7.47
N ASN A 73 5.50 -14.18 6.34
CA ASN A 73 4.17 -14.38 5.73
C ASN A 73 3.24 -15.17 6.65
N ALA A 74 3.72 -16.21 7.32
CA ALA A 74 2.93 -16.98 8.27
C ALA A 74 2.52 -16.13 9.48
N LEU A 75 3.44 -15.30 9.99
CA LEU A 75 3.19 -14.37 11.08
C LEU A 75 2.16 -13.29 10.68
N GLN A 76 2.32 -12.68 9.49
CA GLN A 76 1.36 -11.71 8.97
C GLN A 76 -0.02 -12.33 8.77
N ARG A 77 -0.08 -13.54 8.19
CA ARG A 77 -1.34 -14.25 7.97
C ARG A 77 -2.10 -14.43 9.29
N GLY A 78 -1.39 -14.80 10.36
CA GLY A 78 -1.97 -14.93 11.69
C GLY A 78 -2.61 -13.63 12.19
N PHE A 79 -1.95 -12.49 12.00
CA PHE A 79 -2.50 -11.20 12.39
C PHE A 79 -3.66 -10.76 11.49
N ALA A 80 -3.50 -10.86 10.17
CA ALA A 80 -4.53 -10.50 9.21
C ALA A 80 -5.83 -11.31 9.42
N GLN A 81 -5.71 -12.63 9.67
CA GLN A 81 -6.86 -13.47 10.01
C GLN A 81 -7.57 -13.03 11.28
N LYS A 82 -6.83 -12.54 12.29
CA LYS A 82 -7.40 -12.04 13.55
C LYS A 82 -8.10 -10.70 13.37
N ILE A 83 -7.55 -9.81 12.56
CA ILE A 83 -8.14 -8.51 12.23
C ILE A 83 -9.50 -8.71 11.51
N CYS A 84 -9.51 -9.53 10.45
CA CYS A 84 -10.71 -9.76 9.64
C CYS A 84 -11.69 -10.75 10.25
N ARG A 85 -11.31 -11.41 11.35
CA ARG A 85 -12.03 -12.55 11.94
C ARG A 85 -12.29 -13.67 10.92
N ALA A 86 -11.31 -13.88 10.03
CA ALA A 86 -11.38 -14.85 8.96
C ALA A 86 -11.11 -16.28 9.46
N TYR A 87 -11.64 -17.29 8.75
CA TYR A 87 -11.33 -18.69 9.01
C TYR A 87 -9.83 -18.98 8.82
N CYS A 88 -9.33 -20.00 9.53
CA CYS A 88 -7.92 -20.41 9.44
C CYS A 88 -7.51 -20.94 8.05
N THR A 89 -8.47 -21.25 7.17
CA THR A 89 -8.26 -21.68 5.78
C THR A 89 -8.04 -20.51 4.81
N VAL A 90 -8.34 -19.27 5.21
CA VAL A 90 -8.22 -18.11 4.32
C VAL A 90 -6.76 -17.89 3.92
N SER A 91 -6.54 -17.65 2.62
CA SER A 91 -5.23 -17.38 2.03
C SER A 91 -4.62 -16.10 2.60
N LEU A 92 -3.28 -15.97 2.57
CA LEU A 92 -2.62 -14.74 3.04
C LEU A 92 -3.10 -13.52 2.25
N THR A 93 -3.11 -13.61 0.92
CA THR A 93 -3.50 -12.50 0.04
C THR A 93 -4.91 -12.00 0.35
N SER A 94 -5.87 -12.91 0.47
CA SER A 94 -7.25 -12.56 0.83
C SER A 94 -7.34 -11.96 2.24
N ALA A 95 -6.64 -12.54 3.22
CA ALA A 95 -6.64 -12.03 4.59
C ALA A 95 -6.07 -10.60 4.66
N THR A 96 -4.97 -10.35 3.96
CA THR A 96 -4.30 -9.05 3.90
C THR A 96 -5.20 -7.99 3.26
N VAL A 97 -5.85 -8.31 2.13
CA VAL A 97 -6.83 -7.42 1.46
C VAL A 97 -7.98 -7.09 2.40
N LEU A 98 -8.62 -8.09 3.01
CA LEU A 98 -9.73 -7.87 3.95
C LEU A 98 -9.31 -7.06 5.19
N SER A 99 -8.05 -7.19 5.61
CA SER A 99 -7.53 -6.50 6.81
C SER A 99 -7.14 -5.06 6.53
N GLY A 100 -7.05 -4.68 5.25
CA GLY A 100 -6.48 -3.41 4.82
C GLY A 100 -5.05 -3.21 5.34
N THR A 101 -4.24 -4.28 5.40
CA THR A 101 -2.83 -4.20 5.81
C THR A 101 -1.91 -4.37 4.60
N LEU A 102 -0.73 -3.75 4.61
CA LEU A 102 0.26 -3.95 3.54
C LEU A 102 1.04 -5.26 3.79
N PRO A 103 1.36 -6.06 2.76
CA PRO A 103 2.33 -7.15 2.88
C PRO A 103 3.63 -6.72 3.58
N LEU A 104 4.09 -7.50 4.55
CA LEU A 104 5.29 -7.22 5.35
C LEU A 104 6.55 -7.10 4.49
N ASP A 105 6.63 -7.85 3.38
CA ASP A 105 7.75 -7.80 2.44
C ASP A 105 7.94 -6.38 1.88
N LEU A 106 6.84 -5.77 1.43
CA LEU A 106 6.82 -4.40 0.92
C LEU A 106 7.15 -3.39 2.02
N ARG A 107 6.62 -3.58 3.24
CA ARG A 107 6.93 -2.71 4.38
C ARG A 107 8.40 -2.76 4.78
N VAL A 108 9.01 -3.94 4.74
CA VAL A 108 10.44 -4.09 5.03
C VAL A 108 11.29 -3.36 4.00
N GLN A 109 10.96 -3.49 2.71
CA GLN A 109 11.64 -2.77 1.63
C GLN A 109 11.48 -1.25 1.75
N GLU A 110 10.26 -0.79 2.04
CA GLU A 110 9.96 0.63 2.27
C GLU A 110 10.78 1.18 3.45
N CYS A 111 10.76 0.51 4.59
CA CYS A 111 11.54 0.91 5.77
C CYS A 111 13.05 0.91 5.49
N ALA A 112 13.55 -0.07 4.74
CA ALA A 112 14.96 -0.13 4.36
C ALA A 112 15.35 1.03 3.42
N SER A 113 14.48 1.36 2.45
CA SER A 113 14.66 2.49 1.54
C SER A 113 14.66 3.83 2.29
N LEU A 114 13.70 4.05 3.18
CA LEU A 114 13.63 5.24 4.04
C LEU A 114 14.87 5.37 4.92
N TYR A 115 15.35 4.25 5.49
CA TYR A 115 16.55 4.24 6.32
C TYR A 115 17.80 4.64 5.53
N ARG A 116 17.97 4.11 4.31
CA ARG A 116 19.10 4.45 3.42
C ARG A 116 19.07 5.92 3.01
N THR A 117 17.89 6.44 2.65
CA THR A 117 17.68 7.84 2.28
C THR A 117 18.05 8.78 3.43
N LYS A 118 17.58 8.49 4.65
CA LYS A 118 17.90 9.29 5.85
C LYS A 118 19.41 9.31 6.18
N ARG A 119 20.14 8.28 5.77
CA ARG A 119 21.59 8.13 6.01
C ARG A 119 22.46 8.73 4.91
N GLY A 120 21.86 9.33 3.87
CA GLY A 120 22.59 9.95 2.76
C GLY A 120 23.15 8.95 1.75
N PHE A 121 22.73 7.68 1.78
CA PHE A 121 23.02 6.75 0.69
C PHE A 121 22.10 7.11 -0.48
N SER A 122 22.68 7.62 -1.57
CA SER A 122 21.95 8.08 -2.77
C SER A 122 20.98 7.02 -3.28
N LEU A 123 19.79 7.48 -3.63
CA LEU A 123 18.60 6.70 -3.92
C LEU A 123 18.45 6.52 -5.44
N ASP A 124 19.27 5.65 -6.03
CA ASP A 124 19.12 5.30 -7.47
C ASP A 124 17.89 4.40 -7.74
N TYR A 125 17.13 4.00 -6.70
CA TYR A 125 16.04 3.02 -6.80
C TYR A 125 14.61 3.59 -6.63
N LEU A 126 14.43 4.88 -6.31
CA LEU A 126 13.09 5.48 -6.10
C LEU A 126 12.75 6.54 -7.17
N LEU A 127 13.52 6.64 -8.26
CA LEU A 127 13.17 7.50 -9.39
C LEU A 127 12.05 6.95 -10.28
N ASP A 128 11.21 6.05 -9.78
CA ASP A 128 9.98 5.66 -10.48
C ASP A 128 8.71 5.76 -9.62
N GLN A 129 8.80 6.39 -8.44
CA GLN A 129 7.59 6.84 -7.74
C GLN A 129 7.75 8.29 -7.29
N PRO A 130 7.01 9.25 -7.88
CA PRO A 130 7.11 10.64 -7.47
C PRO A 130 6.67 10.78 -6.01
N HIS A 131 7.51 11.47 -5.22
CA HIS A 131 7.23 11.85 -3.84
C HIS A 131 5.83 12.52 -3.76
N PRO A 132 5.02 12.26 -2.72
CA PRO A 132 3.67 12.82 -2.59
C PRO A 132 3.59 14.36 -2.53
N SER A 133 4.70 15.09 -2.33
CA SER A 133 4.75 16.56 -2.46
C SER A 133 5.06 17.01 -3.90
N ARG A 134 5.49 16.08 -4.76
CA ARG A 134 5.71 16.22 -6.20
C ARG A 134 4.53 15.71 -7.03
N LEU A 135 3.47 15.20 -6.36
CA LEU A 135 2.10 15.23 -6.85
C LEU A 135 1.72 16.72 -6.96
N MET A 136 2.24 17.33 -8.01
CA MET A 136 1.83 18.65 -8.47
C MET A 136 0.31 18.66 -8.50
N SER A 137 -0.26 19.75 -7.98
CA SER A 137 -1.60 20.23 -8.25
C SER A 137 -2.33 19.38 -9.29
N VAL A 138 -3.21 18.49 -8.81
CA VAL A 138 -4.29 17.98 -9.66
C VAL A 138 -5.10 19.22 -10.00
N ARG A 139 -4.68 19.92 -11.06
CA ARG A 139 -5.52 20.92 -11.71
C ARG A 139 -6.68 20.09 -12.22
N TYR A 140 -7.82 20.26 -11.57
CA TYR A 140 -9.09 19.90 -12.18
C TYR A 140 -9.12 20.62 -13.53
N GLY A 141 -8.82 19.88 -14.62
CA GLY A 141 -9.30 20.28 -15.92
C GLY A 141 -10.81 20.24 -15.81
N LEU A 142 -11.43 21.42 -15.76
CA LEU A 142 -12.87 21.54 -15.84
C LEU A 142 -13.28 20.93 -17.19
N LEU A 143 -13.92 19.76 -17.12
CA LEU A 143 -14.50 19.10 -18.27
C LEU A 143 -15.81 19.84 -18.53
N GLU A 144 -15.73 20.91 -19.32
CA GLU A 144 -16.91 21.66 -19.75
C GLU A 144 -17.44 20.98 -21.01
N SER A 145 -18.49 20.17 -20.85
CA SER A 145 -19.27 19.66 -21.97
C SER A 145 -20.12 20.82 -22.50
N ASP A 146 -19.62 21.55 -23.49
CA ASP A 146 -20.45 22.48 -24.24
C ASP A 146 -21.14 21.69 -25.37
N ASP A 147 -22.47 21.68 -25.34
CA ASP A 147 -23.40 20.87 -26.16
C ASP A 147 -23.53 21.45 -27.58
N SER A 148 -22.40 21.65 -28.26
CA SER A 148 -22.37 22.26 -29.59
C SER A 148 -22.50 21.21 -30.69
N LYS A 149 -23.68 21.20 -31.31
CA LYS A 149 -24.07 20.31 -32.41
C LYS A 149 -23.50 20.83 -33.74
N ILE A 150 -22.63 20.05 -34.38
CA ILE A 150 -22.19 20.27 -35.76
C ILE A 150 -22.36 18.97 -36.56
N ASP A 151 -23.04 19.05 -37.70
CA ASP A 151 -23.32 17.94 -38.63
C ASP A 151 -23.82 16.65 -37.97
N GLU A 152 -25.02 16.72 -37.37
CA GLU A 152 -25.80 15.57 -36.83
C GLU A 152 -25.13 14.68 -35.76
N CYS A 153 -23.87 14.94 -35.37
CA CYS A 153 -23.13 14.16 -34.39
C CYS A 153 -22.77 14.99 -33.14
N VAL A 154 -22.82 14.35 -31.96
CA VAL A 154 -22.37 14.94 -30.70
C VAL A 154 -20.83 14.85 -30.65
N GLY A 155 -20.17 15.99 -30.80
CA GLY A 155 -18.72 16.10 -30.67
C GLY A 155 -18.32 16.51 -29.25
N SER A 156 -17.17 16.03 -28.77
CA SER A 156 -16.52 16.57 -27.57
C SER A 156 -15.22 17.25 -27.97
N ALA A 157 -15.04 18.50 -27.51
CA ALA A 157 -13.83 19.27 -27.76
C ALA A 157 -13.00 19.35 -26.47
N LEU A 158 -11.70 19.04 -26.60
CA LEU A 158 -10.72 19.25 -25.54
C LEU A 158 -9.92 20.52 -25.89
N THR A 159 -10.11 21.57 -25.10
CA THR A 159 -9.34 22.81 -25.22
C THR A 159 -8.32 22.92 -24.10
N TRP A 160 -7.06 23.09 -24.46
CA TRP A 160 -5.94 23.24 -23.54
C TRP A 160 -5.60 24.73 -23.44
N ARG A 161 -5.81 25.32 -22.26
CA ARG A 161 -5.56 26.74 -22.00
C ARG A 161 -4.55 26.88 -20.86
N GLU A 162 -3.43 27.55 -21.10
CA GLU A 162 -2.38 27.82 -20.11
C GLU A 162 -2.18 29.35 -20.00
N GLU A 163 -2.18 29.89 -18.77
CA GLU A 163 -1.98 31.33 -18.48
C GLU A 163 -2.80 32.31 -19.35
N GLY A 164 -4.07 31.98 -19.62
CA GLY A 164 -5.01 32.87 -20.31
C GLY A 164 -4.84 32.95 -21.84
N ARG A 165 -3.98 32.11 -22.45
CA ARG A 165 -3.94 31.92 -23.91
C ARG A 165 -4.28 30.48 -24.28
N GLU A 166 -5.08 30.33 -25.33
CA GLU A 166 -5.43 29.03 -25.90
C GLU A 166 -4.29 28.51 -26.76
N MET A 167 -3.82 27.29 -26.46
CA MET A 167 -2.65 26.71 -27.11
C MET A 167 -3.00 25.57 -28.07
N ALA A 168 -4.10 24.84 -27.84
CA ALA A 168 -4.54 23.77 -28.75
C ALA A 168 -6.02 23.40 -28.54
N PHE A 169 -6.71 23.07 -29.64
CA PHE A 169 -8.01 22.41 -29.61
C PHE A 169 -7.92 21.06 -30.33
N SER A 170 -8.47 20.01 -29.72
CA SER A 170 -8.65 18.70 -30.37
C SER A 170 -10.11 18.32 -30.30
N THR A 171 -10.72 18.08 -31.45
CA THR A 171 -12.12 17.69 -31.56
C THR A 171 -12.18 16.18 -31.76
N PHE A 172 -12.98 15.50 -30.95
CA PHE A 172 -13.22 14.08 -31.07
C PHE A 172 -14.69 13.86 -31.40
N SER A 173 -14.95 13.13 -32.49
CA SER A 173 -16.27 12.57 -32.76
C SER A 173 -16.48 11.36 -31.85
N LEU A 174 -17.56 11.38 -31.08
CA LEU A 174 -17.97 10.19 -30.33
C LEU A 174 -18.46 9.12 -31.31
N ASP A 175 -18.20 7.86 -30.98
CA ASP A 175 -18.65 6.70 -31.75
C ASP A 175 -20.19 6.63 -31.76
N THR A 176 -20.78 6.16 -32.86
CA THR A 176 -22.24 6.08 -33.09
C THR A 176 -23.01 5.28 -32.02
N SER A 177 -22.32 4.50 -31.20
CA SER A 177 -22.89 3.78 -30.06
C SER A 177 -23.17 4.66 -28.82
N CYS A 178 -22.69 5.91 -28.79
CA CYS A 178 -22.81 6.82 -27.65
C CYS A 178 -24.01 7.77 -27.69
N THR A 179 -24.89 7.70 -28.70
CA THR A 179 -26.14 8.48 -28.74
C THR A 179 -27.18 7.89 -27.79
N VAL A 180 -27.32 8.50 -26.62
CA VAL A 180 -28.34 8.16 -25.61
C VAL A 180 -29.64 8.91 -25.90
N PHE A 181 -30.18 8.83 -27.11
CA PHE A 181 -31.56 9.25 -27.39
C PHE A 181 -32.10 8.48 -28.60
N GLN A 182 -33.16 7.70 -28.37
CA GLN A 182 -34.11 7.26 -29.39
C GLN A 182 -35.49 7.78 -29.01
#